data_AF-A0A9D8L0Z6-F1
#
_entry.id   AF-A0A9D8L0Z6-F1
#
_cell.length_a   1.000
_cell.length_b   1.000
_cell.length_c   1.000
_cell.angle_alpha   90.00
_cell.angle_beta   90.00
_cell.angle_gamma   90.00
#
_symmetry.space_group_name_H-M   'P 1'
#
loop_
_entity.id
_entity.type
_entity.pdbx_description
1 polymer ?
#
loop_
_entity_poly.entity_id
_entity_poly.type
_entity_poly.pdbx_seq_one_letter_code
_entity_poly.pdbx_strand_id
1 'polypeptide(L)'
;MRAILANGRFRAMPAMSRAAGTLERWFAFDSPGNVARATVAIMLLGGVVSLLLGQDANWDLRNYHLYNGYALLHDRMLQDLAPAQMQSYFSPVLDVFHYLLMVRLPAPLAGFVLGALHGLVFLPLAGVASRAMQGQVLRAKLAPLLALAGLCTSAFLSEFGGSMADNTTALFVLAAVYFTLSAQRRQAEGATRAEFVAWGLAGALLGIAVALKLTNAIYAVALAMAALCAGGA
;
A
#
# COMPACT_ATOMS: atom_id res chain seq x y z
N MET A 1 43.55 41.75 2.95
CA MET A 1 42.44 42.17 2.06
C MET A 1 41.44 41.00 1.97
N ARG A 2 40.77 40.65 3.07
CA ARG A 2 39.32 40.83 3.34
C ARG A 2 38.38 40.60 2.14
N ALA A 3 37.51 39.60 2.31
CA ALA A 3 36.17 39.39 1.73
C ALA A 3 36.11 39.21 0.20
N ILE A 4 35.45 38.19 -0.35
CA ILE A 4 33.99 37.98 -0.31
C ILE A 4 33.71 36.47 -0.49
N LEU A 5 33.30 35.79 0.60
CA LEU A 5 32.48 34.59 0.53
C LEU A 5 31.05 35.03 0.84
N ALA A 6 30.30 35.37 -0.22
CA ALA A 6 28.90 35.72 -0.11
C ALA A 6 28.10 34.44 0.16
N ASN A 7 27.73 34.27 1.43
CA ASN A 7 26.72 33.36 1.94
C ASN A 7 25.40 33.53 1.16
N GLY A 8 25.19 32.72 0.13
CA GLY A 8 23.89 32.50 -0.50
C GLY A 8 22.98 31.66 0.39
N ARG A 9 22.63 32.15 1.58
CA ARG A 9 21.55 31.54 2.38
C ARG A 9 20.23 31.91 1.70
N PHE A 10 19.70 31.00 0.89
CA PHE A 10 18.30 31.02 0.46
C PHE A 10 17.42 31.08 1.72
N ARG A 11 17.00 32.27 2.12
CA ARG A 11 16.09 32.50 3.23
C ARG A 11 14.69 32.18 2.69
N ALA A 12 14.19 30.98 2.98
CA ALA A 12 12.81 30.61 2.64
C ALA A 12 11.85 31.69 3.17
N MET A 13 10.89 32.09 2.33
CA MET A 13 9.96 33.17 2.67
C MET A 13 9.19 32.84 3.98
N PRO A 14 8.95 33.80 4.90
CA PRO A 14 8.36 33.54 6.22
C PRO A 14 6.97 32.89 6.23
N ALA A 15 6.28 32.89 5.09
CA ALA A 15 5.00 32.19 4.89
C ALA A 15 5.21 30.69 4.58
N MET A 16 6.22 30.35 3.77
CA MET A 16 6.58 28.97 3.45
C MET A 16 7.07 28.21 4.69
N SER A 17 7.80 28.88 5.58
CA SER A 17 8.26 28.27 6.85
C SER A 17 7.11 27.99 7.83
N ARG A 18 6.08 28.85 7.86
CA ARG A 18 4.86 28.63 8.67
C ARG A 18 3.95 27.54 8.11
N ALA A 19 3.79 27.49 6.79
CA ALA A 19 3.03 26.42 6.13
C ALA A 19 3.71 25.06 6.33
N ALA A 20 5.03 24.99 6.13
CA ALA A 20 5.83 23.79 6.38
C ALA A 20 5.73 23.33 7.84
N GLY A 21 5.88 24.24 8.81
CA GLY A 21 5.77 23.90 10.24
C GLY A 21 4.34 23.55 10.69
N THR A 22 3.32 23.87 9.90
CA THR A 22 1.93 23.46 10.17
C THR A 22 1.65 22.10 9.54
N LEU A 23 2.05 21.88 8.28
CA LEU A 23 2.03 20.56 7.65
C LEU A 23 2.79 19.52 8.48
N GLU A 24 3.99 19.87 8.94
CA GLU A 24 4.81 19.00 9.79
C GLU A 24 4.10 18.59 11.09
N ARG A 25 3.41 19.53 11.75
CA ARG A 25 2.65 19.25 12.98
C ARG A 25 1.44 18.34 12.78
N TRP A 26 0.88 18.31 11.56
CA TRP A 26 -0.33 17.55 11.25
C TRP A 26 -0.04 16.22 10.55
N PHE A 27 1.12 16.11 9.89
CA PHE A 27 1.54 14.91 9.14
C PHE A 27 2.58 14.05 9.88
N ALA A 28 3.22 14.55 10.93
CA ALA A 28 4.17 13.74 11.71
C ALA A 28 3.46 12.56 12.40
N PHE A 29 4.03 11.37 12.33
CA PHE A 29 3.54 10.15 12.98
C PHE A 29 3.92 10.12 14.48
N ASP A 30 3.64 11.21 15.19
CA ASP A 30 3.90 11.36 16.63
C ASP A 30 2.69 11.00 17.51
N SER A 31 1.49 10.98 16.93
CA SER A 31 0.23 10.69 17.60
C SER A 31 -0.72 9.88 16.70
N PRO A 32 -1.61 9.04 17.26
CA PRO A 32 -2.60 8.29 16.47
C PRO A 32 -3.50 9.19 15.63
N GLY A 33 -3.86 10.37 16.15
CA GLY A 33 -4.66 11.36 15.43
C GLY A 33 -3.96 11.90 14.18
N ASN A 34 -2.65 12.15 14.25
CA ASN A 34 -1.89 12.58 13.07
C ASN A 34 -1.75 11.46 12.03
N VAL A 35 -1.50 10.22 12.47
CA VAL A 35 -1.44 9.05 11.56
C VAL A 35 -2.76 8.91 10.79
N ALA A 36 -3.90 8.98 11.48
CA ALA A 36 -5.21 8.88 10.86
C ALA A 36 -5.46 10.03 9.88
N ARG A 37 -5.20 11.28 10.29
CA ARG A 37 -5.35 12.46 9.41
C ARG A 37 -4.49 12.37 8.15
N ALA A 38 -3.20 12.05 8.30
CA ALA A 38 -2.30 11.90 7.17
C ALA A 38 -2.77 10.80 6.22
N THR A 39 -3.16 9.64 6.76
CA THR A 39 -3.65 8.51 5.95
C THR A 39 -4.91 8.88 5.17
N VAL A 40 -5.91 9.46 5.85
CA VAL A 40 -7.15 9.91 5.19
C VAL A 40 -6.85 10.96 4.13
N ALA A 41 -5.95 11.91 4.40
CA ALA A 41 -5.56 12.92 3.41
C ALA A 41 -4.92 12.29 2.16
N ILE A 42 -4.04 11.29 2.34
CA ILE A 42 -3.41 10.59 1.20
C ILE A 42 -4.40 9.70 0.45
N MET A 43 -5.34 9.05 1.14
CA MET A 43 -6.43 8.32 0.47
C MET A 43 -7.30 9.25 -0.37
N LEU A 44 -7.73 10.38 0.18
CA LEU A 44 -8.55 11.36 -0.56
C LEU A 44 -7.77 11.95 -1.75
N LEU A 45 -6.50 12.30 -1.55
CA LEU A 45 -5.63 12.75 -2.63
C LEU A 45 -5.48 11.67 -3.71
N GLY A 46 -5.30 10.41 -3.31
CA GLY A 46 -5.20 9.28 -4.22
C GLY A 46 -6.47 9.10 -5.06
N GLY A 47 -7.64 9.21 -4.44
CA GLY A 47 -8.92 9.20 -5.15
C GLY A 47 -9.01 10.34 -6.18
N VAL A 48 -8.62 11.56 -5.81
CA VAL A 48 -8.59 12.71 -6.74
C VAL A 48 -7.58 12.51 -7.87
N VAL A 49 -6.37 12.02 -7.57
CA VAL A 49 -5.35 11.76 -8.59
C VAL A 49 -5.84 10.70 -9.58
N SER A 50 -6.50 9.63 -9.12
CA SER A 50 -7.10 8.64 -10.02
C SER A 50 -8.14 9.26 -10.96
N LEU A 51 -8.98 10.18 -10.47
CA LEU A 51 -9.92 10.91 -11.33
C LEU A 51 -9.21 11.73 -12.42
N LEU A 52 -8.08 12.36 -12.08
CA LEU A 52 -7.29 13.16 -13.02
C LEU A 52 -6.55 12.30 -14.06
N LEU A 53 -6.15 11.08 -13.70
CA LEU A 53 -5.52 10.12 -14.62
C LEU A 53 -6.53 9.56 -15.63
N GLY A 54 -7.82 9.61 -15.32
CA GLY A 54 -8.90 9.14 -16.18
C GLY A 54 -9.24 7.66 -15.95
N GLN A 55 -10.10 7.12 -16.82
CA GLN A 55 -10.54 5.73 -16.68
C GLN A 55 -9.45 4.76 -17.06
N ASP A 56 -9.36 3.70 -16.25
CA ASP A 56 -8.50 2.57 -16.52
C ASP A 56 -8.89 1.86 -17.82
N ALA A 57 -7.87 1.51 -18.61
CA ALA A 57 -8.01 0.88 -19.92
C ALA A 57 -6.87 -0.13 -20.17
N ASN A 58 -6.27 -0.65 -19.09
CA ASN A 58 -5.16 -1.57 -19.18
C ASN A 58 -5.55 -2.93 -19.80
N TRP A 59 -4.53 -3.73 -20.13
CA TRP A 59 -4.71 -5.02 -20.77
C TRP A 59 -5.42 -6.03 -19.87
N ASP A 60 -5.04 -6.12 -18.59
CA ASP A 60 -5.63 -7.04 -17.61
C ASP A 60 -7.14 -6.80 -17.45
N LEU A 61 -7.55 -5.53 -17.41
CA LEU A 61 -8.95 -5.13 -17.34
C LEU A 61 -9.74 -5.66 -18.52
N ARG A 62 -9.21 -5.44 -19.72
CA ARG A 62 -9.84 -5.83 -20.99
C ARG A 62 -9.78 -7.34 -21.22
N ASN A 63 -8.81 -8.02 -20.64
CA ASN A 63 -8.58 -9.44 -20.86
C ASN A 63 -9.35 -10.32 -19.86
N TYR A 64 -9.22 -10.09 -18.55
CA TYR A 64 -9.71 -11.04 -17.55
C TYR A 64 -10.46 -10.45 -16.36
N HIS A 65 -10.15 -9.24 -15.87
CA HIS A 65 -10.74 -8.76 -14.61
C HIS A 65 -12.27 -8.66 -14.64
N LEU A 66 -12.85 -8.15 -15.73
CA LEU A 66 -14.31 -8.09 -15.86
C LEU A 66 -14.93 -9.48 -16.01
N TYR A 67 -14.33 -10.31 -16.85
CA TYR A 67 -14.90 -11.60 -17.21
C TYR A 67 -14.78 -12.62 -16.06
N ASN A 68 -13.61 -12.76 -15.42
CA ASN A 68 -13.41 -13.69 -14.33
C ASN A 68 -14.31 -13.37 -13.13
N GLY A 69 -14.45 -12.08 -12.78
CA GLY A 69 -15.37 -11.63 -11.73
C GLY A 69 -16.82 -11.95 -12.06
N TYR A 70 -17.24 -11.70 -13.31
CA TYR A 70 -18.56 -12.10 -13.80
C TYR A 70 -18.77 -13.62 -13.74
N ALA A 71 -17.81 -14.41 -14.23
CA ALA A 71 -17.91 -15.85 -14.35
C ALA A 71 -18.03 -16.54 -12.99
N LEU A 72 -17.33 -16.04 -11.96
CA LEU A 72 -17.49 -16.54 -10.59
C LEU A 72 -18.88 -16.27 -10.03
N LEU A 73 -19.42 -15.06 -10.25
CA LEU A 73 -20.73 -14.66 -9.72
C LEU A 73 -21.94 -15.27 -10.44
N HIS A 74 -21.73 -15.88 -11.60
CA HIS A 74 -22.80 -16.45 -12.45
C HIS A 74 -22.57 -17.95 -12.73
N ASP A 75 -21.76 -18.62 -11.91
CA ASP A 75 -21.49 -20.07 -12.00
C ASP A 75 -20.92 -20.53 -13.36
N ARG A 76 -20.20 -19.65 -14.07
CA ARG A 76 -19.66 -19.91 -15.41
C ARG A 76 -18.20 -20.36 -15.44
N MET A 77 -17.49 -20.29 -14.31
CA MET A 77 -16.05 -20.62 -14.21
C MET A 77 -15.70 -22.00 -14.78
N LEU A 78 -16.60 -22.98 -14.68
CA LEU A 78 -16.40 -24.35 -15.16
C LEU A 78 -17.12 -24.64 -16.49
N GLN A 79 -17.79 -23.64 -17.07
CA GLN A 79 -18.56 -23.78 -18.32
C GLN A 79 -17.77 -23.22 -19.51
N ASP A 80 -17.16 -22.05 -19.32
CA ASP A 80 -16.49 -21.33 -20.39
C ASP A 80 -15.01 -21.71 -20.46
N LEU A 81 -14.59 -22.29 -21.58
CA LEU A 81 -13.24 -22.80 -21.75
C LEU A 81 -12.24 -21.69 -22.07
N ALA A 82 -11.39 -21.35 -21.10
CA ALA A 82 -10.27 -20.40 -21.22
C ALA A 82 -10.56 -19.08 -21.97
N PRO A 83 -11.66 -18.36 -21.65
CA PRO A 83 -12.07 -17.14 -22.36
C PRO A 83 -11.07 -16.00 -22.27
N ALA A 84 -10.22 -16.01 -21.24
CA ALA A 84 -9.13 -15.08 -21.04
C ALA A 84 -7.75 -15.77 -21.10
N GLN A 85 -7.59 -16.78 -21.97
CA GLN A 85 -6.36 -17.55 -22.11
C GLN A 85 -5.91 -18.16 -20.76
N MET A 86 -4.63 -18.06 -20.42
CA MET A 86 -4.09 -18.56 -19.15
C MET A 86 -4.64 -17.83 -17.92
N GLN A 87 -5.04 -16.55 -18.07
CA GLN A 87 -5.55 -15.70 -17.00
C GLN A 87 -6.95 -16.15 -16.53
N SER A 88 -7.65 -16.98 -17.31
CA SER A 88 -8.91 -17.62 -16.89
C SER A 88 -8.74 -18.49 -15.64
N TYR A 89 -7.52 -18.99 -15.39
CA TYR A 89 -7.20 -19.86 -14.27
C TYR A 89 -6.60 -19.11 -13.07
N PHE A 90 -6.55 -17.78 -13.13
CA PHE A 90 -6.16 -16.98 -11.98
C PHE A 90 -7.28 -16.97 -10.93
N SER A 91 -6.92 -16.63 -9.69
CA SER A 91 -7.91 -16.46 -8.62
C SER A 91 -8.86 -15.31 -8.97
N PRO A 92 -10.18 -15.55 -9.06
CA PRO A 92 -11.14 -14.52 -9.45
C PRO A 92 -11.54 -13.60 -8.28
N VAL A 93 -10.95 -13.76 -7.09
CA VAL A 93 -11.41 -13.05 -5.87
C VAL A 93 -11.25 -11.54 -6.01
N LEU A 94 -10.10 -11.07 -6.52
CA LEU A 94 -9.90 -9.65 -6.78
C LEU A 94 -10.72 -9.17 -7.99
N ASP A 95 -10.90 -10.06 -8.97
CA ASP A 95 -11.71 -9.79 -10.18
C ASP A 95 -13.18 -9.53 -9.82
N VAL A 96 -13.73 -10.22 -8.82
CA VAL A 96 -15.07 -9.94 -8.28
C VAL A 96 -15.16 -8.51 -7.73
N PHE A 97 -14.16 -8.07 -6.98
CA PHE A 97 -14.11 -6.69 -6.47
C PHE A 97 -14.12 -5.68 -7.63
N HIS A 98 -13.27 -5.87 -8.64
CA HIS A 98 -13.23 -4.99 -9.82
C HIS A 98 -14.53 -5.03 -10.62
N TYR A 99 -15.08 -6.21 -10.89
CA TYR A 99 -16.33 -6.40 -11.61
C TYR A 99 -17.49 -5.67 -10.92
N LEU A 100 -17.66 -5.85 -9.61
CA LEU A 100 -18.71 -5.17 -8.86
C LEU A 100 -18.52 -3.65 -8.87
N LEU A 101 -17.29 -3.18 -8.72
CA LEU A 101 -17.00 -1.75 -8.75
C LEU A 101 -17.40 -1.12 -10.09
N MET A 102 -17.12 -1.82 -11.20
CA MET A 102 -17.39 -1.35 -12.56
C MET A 102 -18.85 -1.45 -12.99
N VAL A 103 -19.57 -2.47 -12.53
CA VAL A 103 -20.98 -2.69 -12.91
C VAL A 103 -21.95 -1.99 -11.95
N ARG A 104 -21.54 -1.72 -10.70
CA ARG A 104 -22.43 -1.13 -9.67
C ARG A 104 -22.22 0.35 -9.42
N LEU A 105 -21.03 0.90 -9.68
CA LEU A 105 -20.74 2.31 -9.44
C LEU A 105 -20.55 3.09 -10.75
N PRO A 106 -20.87 4.40 -10.77
CA PRO A 106 -20.43 5.28 -11.84
C PRO A 106 -18.90 5.26 -11.95
N ALA A 107 -18.38 5.24 -13.17
CA ALA A 107 -16.96 5.07 -13.40
C ALA A 107 -16.03 6.09 -12.67
N PRO A 108 -16.39 7.39 -12.51
CA PRO A 108 -15.59 8.28 -11.67
C PRO A 108 -15.51 7.81 -10.21
N LEU A 109 -16.62 7.34 -9.64
CA LEU A 109 -16.63 6.86 -8.26
C LEU A 109 -15.81 5.56 -8.12
N ALA A 110 -15.89 4.66 -9.11
CA ALA A 110 -15.04 3.47 -9.17
C ALA A 110 -13.55 3.83 -9.15
N GLY A 111 -13.12 4.75 -10.03
CA GLY A 111 -11.75 5.25 -10.05
C GLY A 111 -11.33 5.89 -8.73
N PHE A 112 -12.18 6.76 -8.16
CA PHE A 112 -11.91 7.37 -6.86
C PHE A 112 -11.69 6.33 -5.75
N VAL A 113 -12.51 5.28 -5.70
CA VAL A 113 -12.37 4.20 -4.72
C VAL A 113 -11.05 3.44 -4.92
N LEU A 114 -10.66 3.11 -6.15
CA LEU A 114 -9.37 2.47 -6.45
C LEU A 114 -8.19 3.37 -6.07
N GLY A 115 -8.24 4.65 -6.45
CA GLY A 115 -7.22 5.62 -6.08
C GLY A 115 -7.10 5.80 -4.56
N ALA A 116 -8.22 5.79 -3.83
CA ALA A 116 -8.22 5.87 -2.37
C ALA A 116 -7.66 4.58 -1.73
N LEU A 117 -7.99 3.41 -2.28
CA LEU A 117 -7.44 2.13 -1.86
C LEU A 117 -5.92 2.07 -2.08
N HIS A 118 -5.43 2.52 -3.23
CA HIS A 118 -3.99 2.60 -3.49
C HIS A 118 -3.33 3.66 -2.59
N GLY A 119 -4.01 4.77 -2.31
CA GLY A 119 -3.54 5.75 -1.32
C GLY A 119 -3.41 5.17 0.10
N LEU A 120 -4.23 4.19 0.48
CA LEU A 120 -4.14 3.53 1.80
C LEU A 120 -2.84 2.74 1.98
N VAL A 121 -2.17 2.32 0.90
CA VAL A 121 -0.84 1.68 0.94
C VAL A 121 0.20 2.54 1.67
N PHE A 122 -0.01 3.87 1.69
CA PHE A 122 0.76 4.81 2.49
C PHE A 122 0.96 4.37 3.95
N LEU A 123 -0.11 3.91 4.60
CA LEU A 123 -0.10 3.63 6.04
C LEU A 123 0.84 2.48 6.42
N PRO A 124 0.71 1.26 5.88
CA PRO A 124 1.65 0.20 6.21
C PRO A 124 3.07 0.52 5.74
N LEU A 125 3.25 1.21 4.61
CA LEU A 125 4.58 1.63 4.14
C LEU A 125 5.25 2.59 5.13
N ALA A 126 4.52 3.59 5.63
CA ALA A 126 5.00 4.50 6.67
C ALA A 126 5.27 3.75 7.98
N GLY A 127 4.45 2.73 8.28
CA GLY A 127 4.69 1.81 9.38
C GLY A 127 6.03 1.09 9.25
N VAL A 128 6.31 0.48 8.10
CA VAL A 128 7.57 -0.22 7.79
C VAL A 128 8.75 0.75 7.89
N ALA A 129 8.68 1.92 7.25
CA ALA A 129 9.72 2.94 7.34
C ALA A 129 9.97 3.38 8.80
N SER A 130 8.91 3.54 9.58
CA SER A 130 9.00 3.88 11.01
C SER A 130 9.70 2.78 11.82
N ARG A 131 9.47 1.51 11.49
CA ARG A 131 10.15 0.37 12.15
C ARG A 131 11.60 0.22 11.73
N ALA A 132 11.93 0.52 10.48
CA ALA A 132 13.31 0.52 9.99
C ALA A 132 14.14 1.65 10.61
N MET A 133 13.52 2.80 10.92
CA MET A 133 14.18 3.96 11.54
C MET A 133 14.07 3.98 13.08
N GLN A 134 14.03 2.82 13.73
CA GLN A 134 14.06 2.79 15.19
C GLN A 134 15.33 3.43 15.74
N GLY A 135 15.21 4.16 16.85
CA GLY A 135 16.29 4.96 17.43
C GLY A 135 16.50 6.33 16.78
N GLN A 136 15.93 6.61 15.60
CA GLN A 136 16.08 7.90 14.95
C GLN A 136 15.14 8.96 15.55
N VAL A 137 15.71 10.09 15.98
CA VAL A 137 14.96 11.22 16.58
C VAL A 137 13.88 11.77 15.64
N LEU A 138 14.17 11.83 14.34
CA LEU A 138 13.26 12.36 13.32
C LEU A 138 12.31 11.30 12.74
N ARG A 139 12.25 10.08 13.30
CA ARG A 139 11.41 8.95 12.82
C ARG A 139 9.98 9.37 12.49
N ALA A 140 9.31 10.05 13.42
CA ALA A 140 7.91 10.45 13.25
C ALA A 140 7.70 11.36 12.04
N LYS A 141 8.71 12.15 11.67
CA LYS A 141 8.67 13.07 10.53
C LYS A 141 9.10 12.40 9.24
N LEU A 142 10.18 11.62 9.28
CA LEU A 142 10.76 11.00 8.08
C LEU A 142 9.96 9.80 7.59
N ALA A 143 9.30 9.03 8.47
CA ALA A 143 8.57 7.83 8.07
C ALA A 143 7.44 8.09 7.07
N PRO A 144 6.53 9.06 7.31
CA PRO A 144 5.52 9.41 6.31
C PRO A 144 6.15 9.99 5.03
N LEU A 145 7.25 10.76 5.11
CA LEU A 145 7.90 11.30 3.91
C LEU A 145 8.53 10.20 3.03
N LEU A 146 9.18 9.21 3.65
CA LEU A 146 9.71 8.04 2.95
C LEU A 146 8.59 7.21 2.31
N ALA A 147 7.45 7.07 3.00
CA ALA A 147 6.29 6.40 2.44
C ALA A 147 5.74 7.14 1.22
N LEU A 148 5.62 8.47 1.28
CA LEU A 148 5.24 9.28 0.11
C LEU A 148 6.24 9.09 -1.04
N ALA A 149 7.55 9.11 -0.75
CA ALA A 149 8.57 8.86 -1.77
C ALA A 149 8.41 7.47 -2.41
N GLY A 150 8.05 6.44 -1.62
CA GLY A 150 7.78 5.09 -2.14
C GLY A 150 6.53 5.01 -3.02
N LEU A 151 5.46 5.72 -2.67
CA LEU A 151 4.27 5.84 -3.53
C LEU A 151 4.57 6.63 -4.83
N CYS A 152 5.59 7.47 -4.84
CA CYS A 152 6.03 8.21 -6.02
C CYS A 152 7.00 7.44 -6.91
N THR A 153 7.22 6.14 -6.68
CA THR A 153 8.04 5.30 -7.58
C THR A 153 7.33 5.09 -8.91
N SER A 154 8.10 4.93 -9.99
CA SER A 154 7.53 4.74 -11.34
C SER A 154 6.64 3.51 -11.43
N ALA A 155 7.02 2.40 -10.78
CA ALA A 155 6.24 1.17 -10.77
C ALA A 155 4.88 1.34 -10.06
N PHE A 156 4.86 2.01 -8.91
CA PHE A 156 3.59 2.26 -8.21
C PHE A 156 2.71 3.23 -8.99
N LEU A 157 3.30 4.31 -9.53
CA LEU A 157 2.56 5.32 -10.28
C LEU A 157 2.03 4.81 -11.63
N SER A 158 2.73 3.89 -12.31
CA SER A 158 2.27 3.34 -13.60
C SER A 158 0.95 2.55 -13.48
N GLU A 159 0.64 2.06 -12.29
CA GLU A 159 -0.55 1.26 -12.01
C GLU A 159 -1.52 1.97 -11.05
N PHE A 160 -1.26 3.25 -10.75
CA PHE A 160 -2.02 3.96 -9.73
C PHE A 160 -3.45 4.26 -10.20
N GLY A 161 -4.44 3.96 -9.36
CA GLY A 161 -5.86 4.08 -9.72
C GLY A 161 -6.35 3.08 -10.78
N GLY A 162 -5.50 2.18 -11.26
CA GLY A 162 -5.87 1.11 -12.21
C GLY A 162 -6.30 -0.18 -11.51
N SER A 163 -6.80 -1.13 -12.29
CA SER A 163 -7.24 -2.45 -11.83
C SER A 163 -6.11 -3.47 -11.71
N MET A 164 -4.87 -3.11 -12.09
CA MET A 164 -3.74 -4.02 -11.94
C MET A 164 -3.57 -4.42 -10.47
N ALA A 165 -3.38 -5.72 -10.24
CA ALA A 165 -3.48 -6.29 -8.92
C ALA A 165 -2.31 -5.93 -7.99
N ASP A 166 -1.17 -5.46 -8.51
CA ASP A 166 0.04 -5.23 -7.70
C ASP A 166 -0.19 -4.16 -6.64
N ASN A 167 -0.68 -2.99 -7.04
CA ASN A 167 -0.93 -1.88 -6.11
C ASN A 167 -1.98 -2.22 -5.04
N THR A 168 -3.06 -2.90 -5.43
CA THR A 168 -4.09 -3.33 -4.47
C THR A 168 -3.54 -4.37 -3.50
N THR A 169 -2.78 -5.36 -3.98
CA THR A 169 -2.22 -6.41 -3.12
C THR A 169 -1.02 -5.94 -2.29
N ALA A 170 -0.31 -4.89 -2.71
CA ALA A 170 0.78 -4.27 -1.96
C ALA A 170 0.33 -3.78 -0.57
N LEU A 171 -0.93 -3.38 -0.41
CA LEU A 171 -1.52 -3.04 0.89
C LEU A 171 -1.32 -4.18 1.91
N PHE A 172 -1.65 -5.40 1.51
CA PHE A 172 -1.58 -6.58 2.37
C PHE A 172 -0.14 -7.06 2.54
N VAL A 173 0.67 -7.03 1.47
CA VAL A 173 2.09 -7.41 1.55
C VAL A 173 2.85 -6.49 2.50
N LEU A 174 2.70 -5.16 2.37
CA LEU A 174 3.39 -4.21 3.24
C LEU A 174 2.86 -4.24 4.68
N ALA A 175 1.56 -4.48 4.86
CA ALA A 175 1.02 -4.70 6.19
C ALA A 175 1.60 -5.98 6.83
N ALA A 176 1.78 -7.06 6.06
CA ALA A 176 2.44 -8.27 6.54
C ALA A 176 3.91 -8.02 6.91
N VAL A 177 4.66 -7.24 6.12
CA VAL A 177 6.03 -6.82 6.46
C VAL A 177 6.04 -5.99 7.75
N TYR A 178 5.11 -5.05 7.92
CA TYR A 178 4.99 -4.27 9.15
C TYR A 178 4.76 -5.17 10.38
N PHE A 179 3.87 -6.17 10.28
CA PHE A 179 3.61 -7.09 11.38
C PHE A 179 4.77 -8.05 11.64
N THR A 180 5.49 -8.48 10.60
CA THR A 180 6.75 -9.24 10.74
C THR A 180 7.77 -8.48 11.59
N LEU A 181 8.05 -7.22 11.23
CA LEU A 181 8.94 -6.35 12.00
C LEU A 181 8.40 -6.06 13.42
N SER A 182 7.09 -6.18 13.64
CA SER A 182 6.46 -6.08 14.96
C SER A 182 6.64 -7.32 15.80
N ALA A 183 6.54 -8.49 15.19
CA ALA A 183 6.72 -9.76 15.86
C ALA A 183 8.16 -9.89 16.37
N GLN A 184 9.14 -9.68 15.49
CA GLN A 184 10.57 -9.72 15.85
C GLN A 184 10.94 -8.76 16.98
N ARG A 185 10.35 -7.55 16.99
CA ARG A 185 10.57 -6.60 18.08
C ARG A 185 9.96 -7.06 19.39
N ARG A 186 8.70 -7.52 19.36
CA ARG A 186 8.01 -8.00 20.56
C ARG A 186 8.69 -9.23 21.15
N GLN A 187 9.27 -10.06 20.30
CA GLN A 187 10.11 -11.17 20.71
C GLN A 187 11.36 -10.70 21.46
N ALA A 188 12.07 -9.69 20.95
CA ALA A 188 13.21 -9.08 21.64
C ALA A 188 12.82 -8.44 22.99
N GLU A 189 11.58 -7.98 23.12
CA GLU A 189 10.99 -7.46 24.37
C GLU A 189 10.44 -8.57 25.30
N GLY A 190 10.50 -9.86 24.90
CA GLY A 190 9.99 -11.00 25.67
C GLY A 190 8.46 -11.12 25.69
N ALA A 191 7.74 -10.41 24.82
CA ALA A 191 6.28 -10.32 24.81
C ALA A 191 5.62 -11.43 23.95
N THR A 192 5.70 -12.67 24.42
CA THR A 192 5.30 -13.90 23.70
C THR A 192 3.91 -13.87 23.07
N ARG A 193 2.87 -13.46 23.81
CA ARG A 193 1.50 -13.39 23.26
C ARG A 193 1.38 -12.35 22.14
N ALA A 194 2.01 -11.19 22.32
CA ALA A 194 1.94 -10.11 21.37
C ALA A 194 2.76 -10.42 20.10
N GLU A 195 3.85 -11.15 20.24
CA GLU A 195 4.63 -11.74 19.16
C GLU A 195 3.78 -12.73 18.35
N PHE A 196 3.17 -13.72 19.00
CA PHE A 196 2.34 -14.74 18.32
C PHE A 196 1.23 -14.09 17.48
N VAL A 197 0.53 -13.10 18.05
CA VAL A 197 -0.50 -12.35 17.33
C VAL A 197 0.09 -11.61 16.12
N ALA A 198 1.27 -11.01 16.25
CA ALA A 198 1.90 -10.29 15.14
C ALA A 198 2.33 -11.24 14.00
N TRP A 199 2.93 -12.39 14.31
CA TRP A 199 3.23 -13.41 13.30
C TRP A 199 1.96 -13.95 12.62
N GLY A 200 0.90 -14.23 13.40
CA GLY A 200 -0.39 -14.67 12.87
C GLY A 200 -1.02 -13.64 11.92
N LEU A 201 -0.98 -12.35 12.28
CA LEU A 201 -1.46 -11.27 11.41
C LEU A 201 -0.61 -11.14 10.14
N ALA A 202 0.72 -11.27 10.24
CA ALA A 202 1.61 -11.25 9.08
C ALA A 202 1.27 -12.38 8.10
N GLY A 203 1.11 -13.61 8.62
CA GLY A 203 0.73 -14.77 7.81
C GLY A 203 -0.65 -14.64 7.17
N ALA A 204 -1.65 -14.18 7.93
CA ALA A 204 -3.02 -14.00 7.43
C ALA A 204 -3.09 -12.95 6.31
N LEU A 205 -2.47 -11.79 6.51
CA LEU A 205 -2.44 -10.72 5.50
C LEU A 205 -1.71 -11.16 4.23
N LEU A 206 -0.61 -11.90 4.39
CA LEU A 206 0.13 -12.39 3.24
C LEU A 206 -0.61 -13.50 2.51
N GLY A 207 -1.31 -14.37 3.24
CA GLY A 207 -2.23 -15.36 2.66
C GLY A 207 -3.34 -14.69 1.84
N ILE A 208 -3.93 -13.60 2.33
CA ILE A 208 -4.87 -12.78 1.55
C ILE A 208 -4.18 -12.23 0.29
N ALA A 209 -2.98 -11.68 0.40
CA ALA A 209 -2.24 -11.16 -0.76
C ALA A 209 -1.99 -12.23 -1.83
N VAL A 210 -1.65 -13.47 -1.42
CA VAL A 210 -1.46 -14.62 -2.31
C VAL A 210 -2.78 -15.05 -2.95
N ALA A 211 -3.86 -15.09 -2.17
CA ALA A 211 -5.18 -15.46 -2.67
C ALA A 211 -5.70 -14.45 -3.69
N LEU A 212 -5.35 -13.16 -3.55
CA LEU A 212 -5.71 -12.11 -4.50
C LEU A 212 -4.79 -12.09 -5.72
N LYS A 213 -3.49 -12.37 -5.55
CA LYS A 213 -2.52 -12.44 -6.64
C LYS A 213 -1.41 -13.46 -6.33
N LEU A 214 -1.37 -14.53 -7.10
CA LEU A 214 -0.47 -15.67 -6.85
C LEU A 214 1.02 -15.29 -6.86
N THR A 215 1.43 -14.26 -7.60
CA THR A 215 2.82 -13.79 -7.64
C THR A 215 3.33 -13.31 -6.27
N ASN A 216 2.43 -12.99 -5.32
CA ASN A 216 2.81 -12.68 -3.95
C ASN A 216 3.31 -13.90 -3.15
N ALA A 217 3.19 -15.13 -3.68
CA ALA A 217 3.63 -16.35 -2.99
C ALA A 217 5.13 -16.34 -2.65
N ILE A 218 5.95 -15.65 -3.44
CA ILE A 218 7.38 -15.47 -3.13
C ILE A 218 7.61 -14.79 -1.78
N TYR A 219 6.75 -13.82 -1.43
CA TYR A 219 6.82 -13.15 -0.14
C TYR A 219 6.39 -14.08 1.00
N ALA A 220 5.45 -15.00 0.76
CA ALA A 220 5.05 -15.99 1.76
C ALA A 220 6.18 -16.95 2.12
N VAL A 221 6.97 -17.37 1.13
CA VAL A 221 8.19 -18.15 1.36
C VAL A 221 9.20 -17.35 2.18
N ALA A 222 9.41 -16.07 1.82
CA ALA A 222 10.31 -15.20 2.59
C ALA A 222 9.85 -15.00 4.03
N LEU A 223 8.53 -14.86 4.26
CA LEU A 223 7.95 -14.75 5.61
C LEU A 223 8.19 -16.01 6.44
N ALA A 224 7.95 -17.20 5.86
CA ALA A 224 8.20 -18.46 6.54
C ALA A 224 9.66 -18.60 6.96
N MET A 225 10.59 -18.26 6.06
CA MET A 225 12.03 -18.24 6.38
C MET A 225 12.36 -17.23 7.48
N ALA A 226 11.76 -16.03 7.45
CA ALA A 226 11.97 -15.03 8.49
C ALA A 226 11.47 -15.50 9.87
N ALA A 227 10.32 -16.18 9.93
CA ALA A 227 9.77 -16.75 11.16
C ALA A 227 10.66 -17.87 11.71
N LEU A 228 11.13 -18.78 10.85
CA LEU A 228 12.04 -19.86 11.24
C LEU A 228 13.37 -19.31 11.78
N CYS A 229 13.98 -18.33 11.10
CA CYS A 229 15.23 -17.71 11.53
C CYS A 229 15.07 -16.93 12.84
N ALA A 230 13.91 -16.33 13.08
CA ALA A 230 13.61 -15.65 14.33
C ALA A 230 13.40 -16.63 15.49
N GLY A 231 13.21 -17.94 15.25
CA GLY A 231 12.81 -18.89 16.28
C GLY A 231 11.31 -18.84 16.59
N GLY A 232 10.49 -18.37 15.65
CA GLY A 232 9.03 -18.32 15.75
C GLY A 232 8.33 -19.67 15.58
N ALA A 233 8.94 -20.75 16.08
CA ALA A 233 8.39 -22.11 16.14
C ALA A 233 8.49 -22.65 17.57
#